data_AF-A0A2V5YKL7-F1
#
_entry.id   AF-A0A2V5YKL7-F1
#
_cell.length_a   1.000
_cell.length_b   1.000
_cell.length_c   1.000
_cell.angle_alpha   90.00
_cell.angle_beta   90.00
_cell.angle_gamma   90.00
#
_symmetry.space_group_name_H-M   'P 1'
#
loop_
_entity.id
_entity.type
_entity.pdbx_description
1 polymer ?
#
loop_
_entity_poly.entity_id
_entity_poly.type
_entity_poly.pdbx_seq_one_letter_code
_entity_poly.pdbx_strand_id
1 'polypeptide(L)'
;MGTTVKLLLQAVPLIVFFFILFPRINTSLRFDFRAIGSLNTGFSDHLSPGSIAALATSSDIAFRAEFPGSTAAPPGSMYWRGAVMWHCDGMEWRAPYVPVLISPSVRQLPKGNKVRQRITLAPHGARWMFALDRPFEVPPGAILARGHYLWSVQTIRKARRYEVVSSPAAAGKELTPGERREALEVPPSISPAVRELAQSWTTENPNPRGVVNTALQFFGTQGFSYSLSPGEYGRNDLEQFLFHRRIGFCEHYAASFATLMRLAGIPARVVVGYLGGEYNDLGHFFLVRQADAHAWCEVWLPEGGWTRVDPTTAVAPGRASLDLNSFLERGIASGQIEARQSGFVIRLARSALFTDIRLAWETLSYEWDTRILAYDADVQDVMLNSIGLANRGPFVLIIEILIIAIALLVIYFAWMQLRTRSRADRVKALYERFCRKAARLGVRRDPWEGPSDFSSRAAVLLPNESERIRE
;
A
#
# COMPACT_ATOMS: atom_id res chain seq x y z
N MET A 1 -6.18 -22.88 39.85
CA MET A 1 -5.76 -21.84 38.88
C MET A 1 -4.36 -21.33 39.24
N GLY A 2 -3.35 -22.18 39.10
CA GLY A 2 -2.03 -21.92 39.66
C GLY A 2 -0.99 -22.04 38.57
N THR A 3 0.01 -21.18 38.60
CA THR A 3 1.16 -21.10 37.67
C THR A 3 0.86 -20.42 36.32
N THR A 4 0.01 -20.93 35.43
CA THR A 4 -0.15 -20.34 34.08
C THR A 4 -0.71 -18.92 34.11
N VAL A 5 -1.75 -18.67 34.92
CA VAL A 5 -2.34 -17.34 35.08
C VAL A 5 -1.37 -16.36 35.78
N LYS A 6 -0.55 -16.86 36.71
CA LYS A 6 0.50 -16.06 37.36
C LYS A 6 1.60 -15.66 36.38
N LEU A 7 2.04 -16.58 35.51
CA LEU A 7 3.04 -16.30 34.49
C LEU A 7 2.51 -15.32 33.43
N LEU A 8 1.25 -15.45 33.03
CA LEU A 8 0.59 -14.49 32.14
C LEU A 8 0.49 -13.10 32.78
N LEU A 9 0.04 -13.00 34.03
CA LEU A 9 -0.02 -11.71 34.75
C LEU A 9 1.35 -11.08 34.95
N GLN A 10 2.40 -11.88 35.16
CA GLN A 10 3.78 -11.39 35.25
C GLN A 10 4.36 -10.98 33.89
N ALA A 11 3.86 -11.54 32.78
CA ALA A 11 4.26 -11.16 31.44
C ALA A 11 3.60 -9.86 30.95
N VAL A 12 2.41 -9.50 31.48
CA VAL A 12 1.68 -8.28 31.06
C VAL A 12 2.52 -6.99 31.21
N PRO A 13 3.19 -6.70 32.34
CA PRO A 13 4.04 -5.51 32.46
C PRO A 13 5.19 -5.49 31.45
N LEU A 14 5.77 -6.67 31.15
CA LEU A 14 6.84 -6.81 30.17
C LEU A 14 6.33 -6.57 28.75
N ILE A 15 5.15 -7.09 28.42
CA ILE A 15 4.47 -6.88 27.14
C ILE A 15 4.13 -5.40 26.95
N VAL A 16 3.58 -4.74 27.96
CA VAL A 16 3.27 -3.30 27.91
C VAL A 16 4.55 -2.47 27.78
N PHE A 17 5.61 -2.82 28.49
CA PHE A 17 6.92 -2.17 28.38
C PHE A 17 7.52 -2.31 26.98
N PHE A 18 7.52 -3.52 26.41
CA PHE A 18 7.96 -3.75 25.03
C PHE A 18 7.07 -3.05 24.00
N PHE A 19 5.76 -3.03 24.22
CA PHE A 19 4.80 -2.37 23.30
C PHE A 19 5.02 -0.86 23.20
N ILE A 20 5.42 -0.20 24.29
CA ILE A 20 5.66 1.25 24.33
C ILE A 20 7.06 1.60 23.80
N LEU A 21 8.08 0.81 24.17
CA LEU A 21 9.47 1.18 23.91
C LEU A 21 10.03 0.63 22.60
N PHE A 22 9.61 -0.56 22.15
CA PHE A 22 10.16 -1.11 20.92
C PHE A 22 9.65 -0.31 19.72
N PRO A 23 10.53 0.28 18.89
CA PRO A 23 10.10 0.97 17.69
C PRO A 23 9.43 -0.06 16.79
N ARG A 24 8.14 0.14 16.48
CA ARG A 24 7.43 -0.77 15.57
C ARG A 24 8.09 -0.64 14.20
N ILE A 25 8.84 -1.66 13.81
CA ILE A 25 9.39 -1.76 12.47
C ILE A 25 8.17 -1.89 11.56
N ASN A 26 7.94 -0.88 10.72
CA ASN A 26 6.83 -0.80 9.76
C ASN A 26 7.01 -1.78 8.59
N THR A 27 7.53 -2.97 8.85
CA THR A 27 7.44 -4.08 7.91
C THR A 27 6.03 -4.63 8.08
N SER A 28 5.13 -4.25 7.16
CA SER A 28 4.01 -5.12 6.80
C SER A 28 4.54 -6.56 6.69
N LEU A 29 3.74 -7.57 7.05
CA LEU A 29 4.05 -9.01 6.90
C LEU A 29 4.21 -9.40 5.41
N ARG A 30 5.16 -8.77 4.73
CA ARG A 30 5.56 -8.97 3.35
C ARG A 30 6.85 -9.77 3.43
N PHE A 31 6.77 -11.07 3.15
CA PHE A 31 7.95 -11.83 2.78
C PHE A 31 8.33 -11.42 1.35
N ASP A 32 9.06 -10.31 1.23
CA ASP A 32 9.51 -9.78 -0.03
C ASP A 32 11.03 -9.98 -0.15
N PHE A 33 11.44 -11.01 -0.89
CA PHE A 33 12.85 -11.33 -1.14
C PHE A 33 13.56 -10.29 -2.04
N ARG A 34 12.91 -9.16 -2.37
CA ARG A 34 13.46 -8.11 -3.25
C ARG A 34 13.39 -6.68 -2.67
N ALA A 35 13.13 -6.51 -1.38
CA ALA A 35 12.98 -5.19 -0.75
C ALA A 35 14.32 -4.45 -0.49
N ILE A 36 15.18 -4.36 -1.49
CA ILE A 36 16.25 -3.35 -1.58
C ILE A 36 16.09 -2.68 -2.97
N GLY A 37 15.17 -1.72 -3.11
CA GLY A 37 15.24 -0.80 -4.26
C GLY A 37 13.99 -0.07 -4.78
N SER A 38 12.75 -0.49 -4.53
CA SER A 38 11.59 0.16 -5.19
C SER A 38 10.79 1.10 -4.28
N LEU A 39 11.30 2.32 -4.09
CA LEU A 39 10.54 3.42 -3.45
C LEU A 39 9.50 4.09 -4.38
N ASN A 40 9.43 3.67 -5.65
CA ASN A 40 8.58 4.27 -6.71
C ASN A 40 7.71 3.22 -7.42
N THR A 41 6.91 2.43 -6.71
CA THR A 41 6.08 1.37 -7.33
C THR A 41 4.79 1.86 -7.98
N GLY A 42 4.54 3.17 -8.08
CA GLY A 42 3.34 3.74 -8.70
C GLY A 42 3.63 4.79 -9.78
N PHE A 43 2.56 5.28 -10.42
CA PHE A 43 2.66 6.29 -11.47
C PHE A 43 3.25 7.61 -10.95
N SER A 44 3.90 8.38 -11.82
CA SER A 44 4.62 9.61 -11.48
C SER A 44 3.82 10.89 -11.81
N ASP A 45 4.42 12.06 -11.57
CA ASP A 45 3.86 13.37 -11.94
C ASP A 45 3.94 13.67 -13.45
N HIS A 46 4.50 12.74 -14.22
CA HIS A 46 4.63 12.79 -15.67
C HIS A 46 4.02 11.53 -16.28
N LEU A 47 3.19 11.71 -17.31
CA LEU A 47 2.72 10.64 -18.18
C LEU A 47 3.60 10.66 -19.42
N SER A 48 4.44 9.65 -19.56
CA SER A 48 5.18 9.38 -20.80
C SER A 48 4.68 8.07 -21.41
N PRO A 49 4.78 7.91 -22.73
CA PRO A 49 4.50 6.61 -23.34
C PRO A 49 5.34 5.50 -22.69
N GLY A 50 4.70 4.39 -22.34
CA GLY A 50 5.27 3.26 -21.61
C GLY A 50 5.16 3.34 -20.09
N SER A 51 4.88 4.49 -19.49
CA SER A 51 4.94 4.67 -18.03
C SER A 51 3.85 3.89 -17.27
N ILE A 52 2.61 3.89 -17.77
CA ILE A 52 1.51 3.11 -17.18
C ILE A 52 1.60 1.65 -17.64
N ALA A 53 2.02 1.41 -18.89
CA ALA A 53 2.21 0.04 -19.39
C ALA A 53 3.21 -0.76 -18.52
N ALA A 54 4.25 -0.11 -17.99
CA ALA A 54 5.21 -0.72 -17.06
C ALA A 54 4.57 -1.17 -15.72
N LEU A 55 3.47 -0.53 -15.31
CA LEU A 55 2.73 -0.88 -14.09
C LEU A 55 1.75 -2.03 -14.31
N ALA A 56 1.35 -2.30 -15.56
CA ALA A 56 0.34 -3.32 -15.89
C ALA A 56 0.71 -4.74 -15.44
N THR A 57 2.01 -5.02 -15.23
CA THR A 57 2.48 -6.33 -14.73
C THR A 57 2.72 -6.36 -13.21
N SER A 58 2.50 -5.25 -12.50
CA SER A 58 2.76 -5.17 -11.06
C SER A 58 1.59 -5.67 -10.22
N SER A 59 1.88 -6.62 -9.33
CA SER A 59 0.92 -7.15 -8.35
C SER A 59 0.83 -6.31 -7.06
N ASP A 60 1.64 -5.25 -6.94
CA ASP A 60 1.71 -4.43 -5.75
C ASP A 60 0.37 -3.74 -5.47
N ILE A 61 0.04 -3.59 -4.19
CA ILE A 61 -1.18 -2.93 -3.75
C ILE A 61 -0.97 -1.41 -3.79
N ALA A 62 -1.83 -0.70 -4.51
CA ALA A 62 -1.88 0.76 -4.49
C ALA A 62 -2.66 1.24 -3.27
N PHE A 63 -3.90 0.75 -3.10
CA PHE A 63 -4.74 1.04 -1.94
C PHE A 63 -5.89 0.04 -1.81
N ARG A 64 -6.58 0.12 -0.67
CA ARG A 64 -7.84 -0.57 -0.41
C ARG A 64 -8.94 0.45 -0.18
N ALA A 65 -10.13 0.19 -0.69
CA ALA A 65 -11.27 1.08 -0.56
C ALA A 65 -12.49 0.35 0.01
N GLU A 66 -13.09 0.94 1.04
CA GLU A 66 -14.32 0.48 1.67
C GLU A 66 -15.42 1.53 1.43
N PHE A 67 -16.67 1.07 1.36
CA PHE A 67 -17.86 1.93 1.27
C PHE A 67 -18.69 1.75 2.53
N PRO A 68 -18.56 2.64 3.54
CA PRO A 68 -19.32 2.49 4.78
C PRO A 68 -20.83 2.42 4.52
N GLY A 69 -21.48 1.35 4.98
CA GLY A 69 -22.92 1.13 4.82
C GLY A 69 -23.35 0.40 3.54
N SER A 70 -22.41 -0.05 2.70
CA SER A 70 -22.70 -0.89 1.52
C SER A 70 -21.59 -1.91 1.28
N THR A 71 -21.96 -3.16 1.04
CA THR A 71 -21.03 -4.21 0.55
C THR A 71 -20.97 -4.24 -0.98
N ALA A 72 -21.90 -3.57 -1.68
CA ALA A 72 -21.91 -3.51 -3.13
C ALA A 72 -21.01 -2.39 -3.65
N ALA A 73 -20.43 -2.61 -4.84
CA ALA A 73 -19.76 -1.57 -5.61
C ALA A 73 -20.70 -0.39 -5.84
N PRO A 74 -20.19 0.86 -5.83
CA PRO A 74 -20.98 2.02 -6.19
C PRO A 74 -21.48 1.88 -7.64
N PRO A 75 -22.67 2.43 -7.98
CA PRO A 75 -23.19 2.36 -9.33
C PRO A 75 -22.26 3.06 -10.33
N GLY A 76 -21.86 2.33 -11.37
CA GLY A 76 -20.98 2.80 -12.43
C GLY A 76 -19.52 2.36 -12.26
N SER A 77 -18.69 2.76 -13.22
CA SER A 77 -17.26 2.44 -13.22
C SER A 77 -16.48 3.19 -12.15
N MET A 78 -15.58 2.50 -11.46
CA MET A 78 -14.76 3.06 -10.37
C MET A 78 -13.49 3.74 -10.92
N TYR A 79 -13.60 5.02 -11.29
CA TYR A 79 -12.45 5.85 -11.67
C TYR A 79 -11.86 6.52 -10.43
N TRP A 80 -10.72 6.04 -9.97
CA TRP A 80 -10.00 6.56 -8.81
C TRP A 80 -9.03 7.66 -9.23
N ARG A 81 -9.44 8.92 -9.09
CA ARG A 81 -8.64 10.09 -9.47
C ARG A 81 -7.44 10.25 -8.54
N GLY A 82 -6.25 10.45 -9.12
CA GLY A 82 -5.01 10.71 -8.39
C GLY A 82 -4.38 12.06 -8.73
N ALA A 83 -3.86 12.21 -9.94
CA ALA A 83 -3.22 13.43 -10.42
C ALA A 83 -3.88 13.95 -11.70
N VAL A 84 -3.85 15.28 -11.90
CA VAL A 84 -4.39 15.94 -13.09
C VAL A 84 -3.28 16.71 -13.79
N MET A 85 -3.06 16.38 -15.05
CA MET A 85 -1.98 16.87 -15.89
C MET A 85 -2.49 17.95 -16.84
N TRP A 86 -1.86 19.12 -16.77
CA TRP A 86 -2.29 20.32 -17.49
C TRP A 86 -1.31 20.70 -18.59
N HIS A 87 -0.02 20.40 -18.43
CA HIS A 87 0.97 20.78 -19.43
C HIS A 87 1.11 19.66 -20.47
N CYS A 88 0.82 19.99 -21.72
CA CYS A 88 0.87 19.09 -22.86
C CYS A 88 2.16 19.31 -23.62
N ASP A 89 2.86 18.23 -23.91
CA ASP A 89 4.10 18.26 -24.66
C ASP A 89 4.17 17.13 -25.69
N GLY A 90 3.19 17.10 -26.60
CA GLY A 90 3.02 16.01 -27.56
C GLY A 90 2.33 14.83 -26.88
N MET A 91 3.00 13.68 -26.84
CA MET A 91 2.51 12.51 -26.11
C MET A 91 2.85 12.53 -24.61
N GLU A 92 3.69 13.47 -24.17
CA GLU A 92 4.01 13.63 -22.75
C GLU A 92 3.10 14.64 -22.07
N TRP A 93 2.65 14.31 -20.85
CA TRP A 93 1.78 15.17 -20.05
C TRP A 93 2.34 15.31 -18.64
N ARG A 94 2.25 16.52 -18.07
CA ARG A 94 2.81 16.80 -16.74
C ARG A 94 1.81 17.46 -15.82
N ALA A 95 1.81 17.02 -14.57
CA ALA A 95 1.13 17.68 -13.47
C ALA A 95 1.86 18.99 -13.11
N PRO A 96 1.15 20.01 -12.60
CA PRO A 96 1.80 21.23 -12.13
C PRO A 96 2.70 20.91 -10.93
N TYR A 97 3.91 21.49 -10.91
CA TYR A 97 4.90 21.26 -9.85
C TYR A 97 4.35 21.61 -8.45
N VAL A 98 3.56 22.69 -8.37
CA VAL A 98 2.78 23.04 -7.18
C VAL A 98 1.30 23.01 -7.55
N PRO A 99 0.47 22.25 -6.82
CA PRO A 99 -0.97 22.25 -7.06
C PRO A 99 -1.56 23.63 -6.77
N VAL A 100 -2.38 24.14 -7.68
CA VAL A 100 -3.20 25.35 -7.44
C VAL A 100 -4.36 24.95 -6.53
N LEU A 101 -4.50 25.59 -5.36
CA LEU A 101 -5.55 25.23 -4.39
C LEU A 101 -6.92 25.74 -4.84
N ILE A 102 -7.96 24.94 -4.61
CA ILE A 102 -9.36 25.40 -4.68
C ILE A 102 -9.74 25.97 -3.32
N SER A 103 -10.00 27.28 -3.27
CA SER A 103 -10.44 27.94 -2.04
C SER A 103 -11.75 27.32 -1.51
N PRO A 104 -11.88 27.12 -0.18
CA PRO A 104 -13.12 26.58 0.41
C PRO A 104 -14.38 27.38 0.07
N SER A 105 -14.25 28.69 -0.11
CA SER A 105 -15.35 29.61 -0.49
C SER A 105 -15.90 29.40 -1.89
N VAL A 106 -15.09 28.83 -2.81
CA VAL A 106 -15.48 28.54 -4.20
C VAL A 106 -16.01 27.11 -4.34
N ARG A 107 -15.93 26.30 -3.28
CA ARG A 107 -16.35 24.91 -3.28
C ARG A 107 -17.87 24.81 -3.29
N GLN A 108 -18.44 24.64 -4.47
CA GLN A 108 -19.87 24.39 -4.62
C GLN A 108 -20.21 23.00 -4.04
N LEU A 109 -21.24 22.96 -3.19
CA LEU A 109 -21.83 21.70 -2.75
C LEU A 109 -22.40 20.97 -3.97
N PRO A 110 -21.96 19.73 -4.23
CA PRO A 110 -22.39 19.02 -5.43
C PRO A 110 -23.88 18.68 -5.36
N LYS A 111 -24.57 18.86 -6.49
CA LYS A 111 -25.93 18.37 -6.72
C LYS A 111 -25.83 16.97 -7.31
N GLY A 112 -25.92 15.93 -6.48
CA GLY A 112 -25.85 14.55 -6.95
C GLY A 112 -25.61 13.53 -5.85
N ASN A 113 -25.52 12.27 -6.25
CA ASN A 113 -25.23 11.17 -5.35
C ASN A 113 -23.86 11.37 -4.69
N LYS A 114 -23.83 11.23 -3.37
CA LYS A 114 -22.63 11.29 -2.56
C LYS A 114 -22.17 9.88 -2.29
N VAL A 115 -20.90 9.61 -2.54
CA VAL A 115 -20.27 8.32 -2.26
C VAL A 115 -19.24 8.53 -1.17
N ARG A 116 -19.52 8.03 0.02
CA ARG A 116 -18.57 8.00 1.14
C ARG A 116 -17.63 6.82 0.94
N GLN A 117 -16.33 7.08 1.00
CA GLN A 117 -15.26 6.10 0.85
C GLN A 117 -14.34 6.18 2.06
N ARG A 118 -13.87 5.03 2.50
CA ARG A 118 -12.73 4.92 3.41
C ARG A 118 -11.60 4.24 2.68
N ILE A 119 -10.47 4.93 2.56
CA ILE A 119 -9.33 4.47 1.76
C ILE A 119 -8.15 4.20 2.68
N THR A 120 -7.53 3.03 2.52
CA THR A 120 -6.26 2.66 3.14
C THR A 120 -5.19 2.65 2.07
N LEU A 121 -4.43 3.75 1.99
CA LEU A 121 -3.42 4.02 0.98
C LEU A 121 -2.09 3.40 1.37
N ALA A 122 -1.47 2.65 0.44
CA ALA A 122 -0.13 2.11 0.61
C ALA A 122 0.94 3.22 0.43
N PRO A 123 2.13 3.09 1.05
CA PRO A 123 3.22 4.05 0.84
C PRO A 123 3.69 4.01 -0.62
N HIS A 124 3.78 5.18 -1.25
CA HIS A 124 4.19 5.32 -2.65
C HIS A 124 5.16 6.49 -2.89
N GLY A 125 5.62 7.15 -1.83
CA GLY A 125 6.69 8.16 -1.93
C GLY A 125 6.29 9.49 -2.58
N ALA A 126 5.01 9.68 -2.94
CA ALA A 126 4.50 10.93 -3.49
C ALA A 126 3.43 11.57 -2.59
N ARG A 127 2.78 12.64 -3.09
CA ARG A 127 1.81 13.43 -2.30
C ARG A 127 0.37 13.33 -2.81
N TRP A 128 0.11 12.80 -3.99
CA TRP A 128 -1.26 12.59 -4.45
C TRP A 128 -1.98 11.55 -3.58
N MET A 129 -3.27 11.77 -3.38
CA MET A 129 -4.17 10.82 -2.71
C MET A 129 -5.32 10.47 -3.67
N PHE A 130 -5.96 9.34 -3.44
CA PHE A 130 -6.98 8.81 -4.35
C PHE A 130 -8.39 9.01 -3.80
N ALA A 131 -9.36 9.20 -4.70
CA ALA A 131 -10.80 9.21 -4.42
C ALA A 131 -11.58 8.94 -5.71
N LEU A 132 -12.83 8.49 -5.63
CA LEU A 132 -13.64 8.33 -6.85
C LEU A 132 -13.98 9.67 -7.49
N ASP A 133 -13.69 9.78 -8.79
CA ASP A 133 -13.97 10.89 -9.69
C ASP A 133 -13.74 12.28 -9.10
N ARG A 134 -14.67 12.89 -8.35
CA ARG A 134 -14.52 14.24 -7.78
C ARG A 134 -14.76 14.30 -6.27
N PRO A 135 -13.69 14.30 -5.45
CA PRO A 135 -13.77 14.54 -4.02
C PRO A 135 -14.17 15.98 -3.70
N PHE A 136 -15.16 16.15 -2.81
CA PHE A 136 -15.60 17.45 -2.32
C PHE A 136 -15.58 17.57 -0.79
N GLU A 137 -15.17 16.54 -0.05
CA GLU A 137 -14.77 16.66 1.35
C GLU A 137 -13.27 16.35 1.42
N VAL A 138 -12.47 17.25 2.00
CA VAL A 138 -11.00 17.04 2.07
C VAL A 138 -10.68 16.35 3.39
N PRO A 139 -9.95 15.23 3.39
CA PRO A 139 -9.49 14.61 4.63
C PRO A 139 -8.47 15.48 5.38
N PRO A 140 -8.31 15.32 6.71
CA PRO A 140 -7.31 16.06 7.47
C PRO A 140 -5.90 15.87 6.91
N GLY A 141 -5.13 16.96 6.81
CA GLY A 141 -3.76 16.93 6.28
C GLY A 141 -3.67 16.75 4.76
N ALA A 142 -4.75 17.03 4.03
CA ALA A 142 -4.80 17.13 2.58
C ALA A 142 -5.36 18.48 2.14
N ILE A 143 -5.18 18.81 0.86
CA ILE A 143 -5.74 19.97 0.18
C ILE A 143 -6.47 19.50 -1.08
N LEU A 144 -7.50 20.23 -1.50
CA LEU A 144 -8.15 20.03 -2.78
C LEU A 144 -7.46 20.91 -3.83
N ALA A 145 -6.85 20.28 -4.81
CA ALA A 145 -6.19 20.95 -5.92
C ALA A 145 -7.13 21.18 -7.11
N ARG A 146 -6.80 22.18 -7.94
CA ARG A 146 -7.48 22.50 -9.19
C ARG A 146 -7.48 21.28 -10.11
N GLY A 147 -8.66 20.92 -10.60
CA GLY A 147 -8.88 19.61 -11.21
C GLY A 147 -9.46 18.58 -10.24
N HIS A 148 -9.90 19.00 -9.05
CA HIS A 148 -10.62 18.18 -8.08
C HIS A 148 -9.87 16.90 -7.69
N TYR A 149 -8.57 17.00 -7.42
CA TYR A 149 -7.80 15.87 -6.90
C TYR A 149 -7.24 16.20 -5.52
N LEU A 150 -6.98 15.17 -4.72
CA LEU A 150 -6.47 15.32 -3.36
C LEU A 150 -4.94 15.34 -3.37
N TRP A 151 -4.37 16.29 -2.63
CA TRP A 151 -2.94 16.41 -2.44
C TRP A 151 -2.61 16.46 -0.95
N SER A 152 -1.73 15.58 -0.50
CA SER A 152 -1.24 15.53 0.86
C SER A 152 -0.22 16.63 1.13
N VAL A 153 -0.28 17.21 2.31
CA VAL A 153 0.73 18.18 2.77
C VAL A 153 2.10 17.51 2.95
N GLN A 154 2.10 16.22 3.32
CA GLN A 154 3.30 15.41 3.54
C GLN A 154 3.40 14.28 2.51
N THR A 155 4.63 13.85 2.21
CA THR A 155 4.87 12.71 1.36
C THR A 155 4.39 11.41 2.02
N ILE A 156 3.63 10.58 1.29
CA ILE A 156 3.06 9.33 1.78
C ILE A 156 4.15 8.24 1.83
N ARG A 157 4.92 8.23 2.93
CA ARG A 157 5.98 7.24 3.21
C ARG A 157 5.52 6.07 4.08
N LYS A 158 4.34 6.21 4.70
CA LYS A 158 3.69 5.18 5.53
C LYS A 158 2.28 4.96 5.02
N ALA A 159 1.71 3.79 5.35
CA ALA A 159 0.31 3.54 5.05
C ALA A 159 -0.58 4.58 5.74
N ARG A 160 -1.57 5.13 5.02
CA ARG A 160 -2.45 6.18 5.54
C ARG A 160 -3.90 5.83 5.30
N ARG A 161 -4.71 5.88 6.35
CA ARG A 161 -6.16 5.70 6.27
C ARG A 161 -6.86 7.05 6.31
N TYR A 162 -7.84 7.26 5.44
CA TYR A 162 -8.64 8.48 5.43
C TYR A 162 -10.06 8.23 4.91
N GLU A 163 -10.99 9.09 5.33
CA GLU A 163 -12.33 9.13 4.77
C GLU A 163 -12.47 10.30 3.80
N VAL A 164 -13.16 10.06 2.70
CA VAL A 164 -13.42 11.05 1.66
C VAL A 164 -14.84 10.86 1.13
N VAL A 165 -15.50 11.96 0.84
CA VAL A 165 -16.79 11.94 0.15
C VAL A 165 -16.62 12.57 -1.23
N SER A 166 -17.09 11.83 -2.23
CA SER A 166 -17.02 12.22 -3.62
C SER A 166 -18.40 12.35 -4.24
N SER A 167 -18.53 13.18 -5.27
CA SER A 167 -19.73 13.24 -6.08
C SER A 167 -19.35 13.25 -7.57
N PRO A 168 -19.79 12.27 -8.37
CA PRO A 168 -19.46 12.21 -9.80
C PRO A 168 -20.06 13.35 -10.64
N ALA A 169 -20.95 14.16 -10.05
CA ALA A 169 -21.60 15.27 -10.75
C ALA A 169 -20.57 16.28 -11.27
N ALA A 170 -20.94 16.98 -12.34
CA ALA A 170 -20.07 17.97 -12.97
C ALA A 170 -19.78 19.15 -12.04
N ALA A 171 -18.51 19.52 -11.94
CA ALA A 171 -18.04 20.59 -11.06
C ALA A 171 -17.62 21.82 -11.88
N GLY A 172 -18.20 22.97 -11.54
CA GLY A 172 -17.84 24.28 -12.08
C GLY A 172 -18.26 24.50 -13.53
N LYS A 173 -19.29 25.33 -13.75
CA LYS A 173 -19.68 25.78 -15.09
C LYS A 173 -18.73 26.82 -15.67
N GLU A 174 -17.98 27.53 -14.83
CA GLU A 174 -17.14 28.65 -15.27
C GLU A 174 -15.68 28.22 -15.40
N LEU A 175 -15.06 28.58 -16.51
CA LEU A 175 -13.64 28.39 -16.79
C LEU A 175 -12.98 29.75 -16.84
N THR A 176 -12.00 30.01 -15.96
CA THR A 176 -11.30 31.29 -15.97
C THR A 176 -10.49 31.46 -17.26
N PRO A 177 -10.23 32.70 -17.74
CA PRO A 177 -9.42 32.91 -18.93
C PRO A 177 -8.01 32.31 -18.83
N GLY A 178 -7.42 32.28 -17.63
CA GLY A 178 -6.12 31.65 -17.39
C GLY A 178 -6.18 30.14 -17.54
N GLU A 179 -7.15 29.49 -16.90
CA GLU A 179 -7.38 28.04 -17.05
C GLU A 179 -7.69 27.66 -18.49
N ARG A 180 -8.46 28.47 -19.21
CA ARG A 180 -8.76 28.24 -20.62
C ARG A 180 -7.50 28.26 -21.49
N ARG A 181 -6.59 29.22 -21.27
CA ARG A 181 -5.33 29.27 -22.03
C ARG A 181 -4.46 28.04 -21.76
N GLU A 182 -4.29 27.68 -20.50
CA GLU A 182 -3.50 26.51 -20.10
C GLU A 182 -4.10 25.19 -20.63
N ALA A 183 -5.43 25.07 -20.59
CA ALA A 183 -6.14 23.90 -21.09
C ALA A 183 -6.24 23.81 -22.63
N LEU A 184 -5.80 24.85 -23.35
CA LEU A 184 -5.70 24.88 -24.82
C LEU A 184 -4.25 24.89 -25.30
N GLU A 185 -3.28 24.93 -24.39
CA GLU A 185 -1.87 24.98 -24.73
C GLU A 185 -1.42 23.67 -25.39
N VAL A 186 -0.77 23.79 -26.55
CA VAL A 186 -0.18 22.70 -27.31
C VAL A 186 1.19 23.12 -27.81
N PRO A 187 2.18 22.22 -27.90
CA PRO A 187 3.49 22.59 -28.37
C PRO A 187 3.46 22.91 -29.87
N PRO A 188 4.38 23.77 -30.36
CA PRO A 188 4.50 24.06 -31.78
C PRO A 188 4.95 22.83 -32.59
N SER A 189 5.64 21.86 -31.96
CA SER A 189 6.17 20.65 -32.59
C SER A 189 5.13 19.65 -33.09
N ILE A 190 3.84 19.83 -32.77
CA ILE A 190 2.78 18.95 -33.31
C ILE A 190 2.72 19.09 -34.84
N SER A 191 2.73 17.95 -35.52
CA SER A 191 2.78 17.90 -36.97
C SER A 191 1.53 18.50 -37.65
N PRO A 192 1.67 19.03 -38.88
CA PRO A 192 0.56 19.61 -39.62
C PRO A 192 -0.62 18.64 -39.82
N ALA A 193 -0.34 17.37 -40.13
CA ALA A 193 -1.38 16.37 -40.36
C ALA A 193 -2.29 16.15 -39.14
N VAL A 194 -1.73 16.17 -37.93
CA VAL A 194 -2.51 16.05 -36.69
C VAL A 194 -3.37 17.31 -36.46
N ARG A 195 -2.87 18.49 -36.79
CA ARG A 195 -3.63 19.75 -36.70
C ARG A 195 -4.80 19.77 -37.68
N GLU A 196 -4.55 19.34 -38.92
CA GLU A 196 -5.57 19.24 -39.97
C GLU A 196 -6.67 18.25 -39.58
N LEU A 197 -6.31 17.10 -39.01
CA LEU A 197 -7.28 16.13 -38.49
C LEU A 197 -8.21 16.77 -37.45
N ALA A 198 -7.66 17.43 -36.44
CA ALA A 198 -8.45 18.09 -35.39
C ALA A 198 -9.34 19.23 -35.96
N GLN A 199 -8.79 20.03 -36.88
CA GLN A 199 -9.55 21.12 -37.53
C GLN A 199 -10.67 20.60 -38.43
N SER A 200 -10.50 19.46 -39.09
CA SER A 200 -11.55 18.85 -39.92
C SER A 200 -12.79 18.52 -39.09
N TRP A 201 -12.62 18.04 -37.85
CA TRP A 201 -13.74 17.70 -36.97
C TRP A 201 -14.52 18.94 -36.56
N THR A 202 -13.82 20.03 -36.24
CA THR A 202 -14.47 21.31 -35.90
C THR A 202 -15.18 21.93 -37.11
N THR A 203 -14.65 21.73 -38.32
CA THR A 203 -15.25 22.21 -39.58
C THR A 203 -16.53 21.44 -39.92
N GLU A 204 -16.52 20.12 -39.72
CA GLU A 204 -17.68 19.25 -39.94
C GLU A 204 -18.77 19.47 -38.89
N ASN A 205 -18.38 19.61 -37.62
CA ASN A 205 -19.32 19.83 -36.52
C ASN A 205 -18.76 20.79 -35.46
N PRO A 206 -19.15 22.08 -35.49
CA PRO A 206 -18.65 23.08 -34.54
C PRO A 206 -19.07 22.85 -33.08
N ASN A 207 -20.02 21.94 -32.81
CA ASN A 207 -20.45 21.64 -31.45
C ASN A 207 -19.35 20.85 -30.71
N PRO A 208 -18.84 21.33 -29.54
CA PRO A 208 -17.79 20.65 -28.80
C PRO A 208 -18.10 19.19 -28.45
N ARG A 209 -19.37 18.88 -28.12
CA ARG A 209 -19.78 17.50 -27.85
C ARG A 209 -19.79 16.65 -29.12
N GLY A 210 -20.12 17.26 -30.25
CA GLY A 210 -20.02 16.64 -31.58
C GLY A 210 -18.59 16.24 -31.89
N VAL A 211 -17.63 17.16 -31.74
CA VAL A 211 -16.19 16.90 -31.95
C VAL A 211 -15.69 15.78 -31.04
N VAL A 212 -16.06 15.79 -29.75
CA VAL A 212 -15.71 14.71 -28.80
C VAL A 212 -16.21 13.35 -29.29
N ASN A 213 -17.47 13.28 -29.75
CA ASN A 213 -18.05 12.04 -30.26
C ASN A 213 -17.37 11.58 -31.55
N THR A 214 -17.06 12.49 -32.48
CA THR A 214 -16.31 12.20 -33.70
C THR A 214 -14.93 11.64 -33.39
N ALA A 215 -14.22 12.22 -32.41
CA ALA A 215 -12.92 11.73 -31.98
C ALA A 215 -12.99 10.32 -31.34
N LEU A 216 -14.01 10.05 -30.51
CA LEU A 216 -14.24 8.71 -29.97
C LEU A 216 -14.56 7.69 -31.07
N GLN A 217 -15.38 8.07 -32.05
CA GLN A 217 -15.68 7.24 -33.21
C GLN A 217 -14.43 6.97 -34.06
N PHE A 218 -13.56 7.97 -34.23
CA PHE A 218 -12.29 7.81 -34.92
C PHE A 218 -11.43 6.71 -34.26
N PHE A 219 -11.26 6.75 -32.94
CA PHE A 219 -10.55 5.69 -32.21
C PHE A 219 -11.25 4.32 -32.34
N GLY A 220 -12.58 4.26 -32.30
CA GLY A 220 -13.33 3.00 -32.40
C GLY A 220 -13.39 2.38 -33.80
N THR A 221 -13.17 3.15 -34.88
CA THR A 221 -13.42 2.69 -36.26
C THR A 221 -12.19 2.61 -37.16
N GLN A 222 -11.10 3.33 -36.84
CA GLN A 222 -9.93 3.42 -37.72
C GLN A 222 -8.88 2.32 -37.50
N GLY A 223 -9.26 1.20 -36.90
CA GLY A 223 -8.37 0.05 -36.70
C GLY A 223 -7.37 0.24 -35.55
N PHE A 224 -7.73 0.98 -34.50
CA PHE A 224 -6.92 1.04 -33.29
C PHE A 224 -7.00 -0.26 -32.48
N SER A 225 -5.89 -0.63 -31.83
CA SER A 225 -5.81 -1.84 -31.01
C SER A 225 -5.16 -1.59 -29.65
N TYR A 226 -5.76 -2.16 -28.61
CA TYR A 226 -5.32 -2.00 -27.23
C TYR A 226 -4.32 -3.11 -26.84
N SER A 227 -3.09 -2.75 -26.46
CA SER A 227 -2.02 -3.70 -26.13
C SER A 227 -1.20 -3.26 -24.92
N LEU A 228 -0.75 -4.22 -24.10
CA LEU A 228 0.21 -4.02 -23.00
C LEU A 228 1.65 -3.85 -23.48
N SER A 229 1.91 -4.19 -24.75
CA SER A 229 3.23 -4.07 -25.36
C SER A 229 3.10 -3.39 -26.71
N PRO A 230 2.67 -2.12 -26.74
CA PRO A 230 2.41 -1.41 -27.99
C PRO A 230 3.70 -1.06 -28.74
N GLY A 231 4.87 -1.29 -28.15
CA GLY A 231 6.22 -0.90 -28.59
C GLY A 231 6.59 0.50 -28.09
N GLU A 232 7.78 0.98 -28.46
CA GLU A 232 8.31 2.25 -27.95
C GLU A 232 7.74 3.45 -28.72
N TYR A 233 7.29 4.48 -28.00
CA TYR A 233 6.90 5.77 -28.56
C TYR A 233 7.69 6.87 -27.85
N GLY A 234 8.20 7.83 -28.62
CA GLY A 234 8.77 9.06 -28.12
C GLY A 234 7.73 10.16 -27.94
N ARG A 235 8.16 11.25 -27.30
CA ARG A 235 7.37 12.47 -27.06
C ARG A 235 6.68 13.02 -28.31
N ASN A 236 7.33 12.96 -29.47
CA ASN A 236 6.84 13.54 -30.74
C ASN A 236 6.15 12.53 -31.65
N ASP A 237 5.90 11.29 -31.20
CA ASP A 237 5.38 10.21 -32.04
C ASP A 237 3.84 10.19 -32.13
N LEU A 238 3.19 11.33 -31.90
CA LEU A 238 1.73 11.45 -31.96
C LEU A 238 1.18 11.10 -33.35
N GLU A 239 1.84 11.57 -34.41
CA GLU A 239 1.49 11.22 -35.79
C GLU A 239 1.66 9.72 -36.04
N GLN A 240 2.77 9.15 -35.55
CA GLN A 240 3.06 7.72 -35.66
C GLN A 240 1.99 6.87 -34.99
N PHE A 241 1.50 7.28 -33.82
CA PHE A 241 0.40 6.60 -33.15
C PHE A 241 -0.91 6.72 -33.92
N LEU A 242 -1.30 7.93 -34.34
CA LEU A 242 -2.61 8.21 -34.94
C LEU A 242 -2.79 7.63 -36.34
N PHE A 243 -1.76 7.69 -37.19
CA PHE A 243 -1.89 7.36 -38.61
C PHE A 243 -1.21 6.07 -39.04
N HIS A 244 -0.17 5.65 -38.32
CA HIS A 244 0.66 4.52 -38.75
C HIS A 244 0.46 3.27 -37.89
N ARG A 245 0.82 3.32 -36.62
CA ARG A 245 0.84 2.13 -35.75
C ARG A 245 -0.52 1.80 -35.15
N ARG A 246 -1.27 2.80 -34.67
CA ARG A 246 -2.60 2.66 -34.05
C ARG A 246 -2.71 1.62 -32.93
N ILE A 247 -1.60 1.17 -32.38
CA ILE A 247 -1.53 0.21 -31.28
C ILE A 247 -1.03 0.96 -30.05
N GLY A 248 -1.76 0.91 -28.95
CA GLY A 248 -1.43 1.67 -27.74
C GLY A 248 -2.00 1.07 -26.46
N PHE A 249 -1.59 1.65 -25.35
CA PHE A 249 -2.20 1.45 -24.02
C PHE A 249 -2.96 2.72 -23.59
N CYS A 250 -3.65 2.71 -22.44
CA CYS A 250 -4.54 3.81 -22.03
C CYS A 250 -3.88 5.21 -22.07
N GLU A 251 -2.61 5.31 -21.70
CA GLU A 251 -1.83 6.57 -21.78
C GLU A 251 -1.73 7.14 -23.20
N HIS A 252 -1.60 6.29 -24.23
CA HIS A 252 -1.47 6.72 -25.62
C HIS A 252 -2.78 7.31 -26.11
N TYR A 253 -3.90 6.65 -25.79
CA TYR A 253 -5.23 7.13 -26.12
C TYR A 253 -5.57 8.41 -25.36
N ALA A 254 -5.30 8.49 -24.05
CA ALA A 254 -5.56 9.67 -23.25
C ALA A 254 -4.74 10.87 -23.72
N ALA A 255 -3.42 10.71 -23.88
CA ALA A 255 -2.54 11.79 -24.33
C ALA A 255 -2.92 12.29 -25.73
N SER A 256 -3.19 11.37 -26.67
CA SER A 256 -3.54 11.73 -28.05
C SER A 256 -4.90 12.40 -28.13
N PHE A 257 -5.92 11.84 -27.46
CA PHE A 257 -7.26 12.41 -27.42
C PHE A 257 -7.24 13.82 -26.81
N ALA A 258 -6.61 14.02 -25.65
CA ALA A 258 -6.54 15.33 -25.03
C ALA A 258 -5.82 16.35 -25.93
N THR A 259 -4.74 15.96 -26.60
CA THR A 259 -4.02 16.82 -27.55
C THR A 259 -4.91 17.23 -28.73
N LEU A 260 -5.62 16.27 -29.32
CA LEU A 260 -6.56 16.53 -30.42
C LEU A 260 -7.70 17.46 -30.00
N MET A 261 -8.23 17.31 -28.79
CA MET A 261 -9.26 18.22 -28.25
C MET A 261 -8.72 19.65 -28.12
N ARG A 262 -7.49 19.82 -27.61
CA ARG A 262 -6.87 21.16 -27.53
C ARG A 262 -6.68 21.79 -28.90
N LEU A 263 -6.24 21.00 -29.89
CA LEU A 263 -6.11 21.45 -31.28
C LEU A 263 -7.44 21.82 -31.92
N ALA A 264 -8.52 21.13 -31.55
CA ALA A 264 -9.88 21.43 -31.99
C ALA A 264 -10.50 22.64 -31.25
N GLY A 265 -9.77 23.28 -30.33
CA GLY A 265 -10.24 24.44 -29.56
C GLY A 265 -11.06 24.09 -28.32
N ILE A 266 -11.06 22.82 -27.89
CA ILE A 266 -11.78 22.32 -26.72
C ILE A 266 -10.79 22.21 -25.54
N PRO A 267 -11.02 22.95 -24.42
CA PRO A 267 -10.14 22.86 -23.27
C PRO A 267 -10.12 21.43 -22.72
N ALA A 268 -8.94 20.83 -22.63
CA ALA A 268 -8.77 19.44 -22.25
C ALA A 268 -7.60 19.23 -21.29
N ARG A 269 -7.66 18.18 -20.48
CA ARG A 269 -6.59 17.76 -19.56
C ARG A 269 -6.59 16.25 -19.38
N VAL A 270 -5.45 15.70 -19.00
CA VAL A 270 -5.30 14.28 -18.71
C VAL A 270 -5.40 14.05 -17.21
N VAL A 271 -6.05 12.97 -16.82
CA VAL A 271 -6.16 12.52 -15.43
C VAL A 271 -5.55 11.15 -15.32
N VAL A 272 -4.68 10.96 -14.32
CA VAL A 272 -4.03 9.69 -14.02
C VAL A 272 -4.46 9.21 -12.64
N GLY A 273 -4.70 7.91 -12.54
CA GLY A 273 -5.18 7.27 -11.34
C GLY A 273 -5.32 5.77 -11.56
N TYR A 274 -6.43 5.20 -11.08
CA TYR A 274 -6.72 3.77 -11.22
C TYR A 274 -8.15 3.57 -11.70
N LEU A 275 -8.40 2.45 -12.38
CA LEU A 275 -9.72 2.08 -12.88
C LEU A 275 -10.09 0.66 -12.46
N GLY A 276 -11.19 0.54 -11.72
CA GLY A 276 -11.73 -0.74 -11.27
C GLY A 276 -11.31 -1.10 -9.85
N GLY A 277 -11.03 -2.37 -9.61
CA GLY A 277 -10.66 -2.91 -8.30
C GLY A 277 -11.30 -4.29 -8.09
N GLU A 278 -10.52 -5.20 -7.50
CA GLU A 278 -10.93 -6.56 -7.17
C GLU A 278 -11.71 -6.53 -5.84
N TYR A 279 -12.96 -6.99 -5.83
CA TYR A 279 -13.72 -7.06 -4.58
C TYR A 279 -13.27 -8.26 -3.76
N ASN A 280 -12.89 -8.03 -2.50
CA ASN A 280 -12.56 -9.09 -1.55
C ASN A 280 -13.76 -9.37 -0.64
N ASP A 281 -14.43 -10.50 -0.88
CA ASP A 281 -15.62 -10.92 -0.14
C ASP A 281 -15.36 -11.16 1.35
N LEU A 282 -14.15 -11.61 1.72
CA LEU A 282 -13.77 -11.92 3.10
C LEU A 282 -13.53 -10.66 3.94
N GLY A 283 -12.90 -9.65 3.35
CA GLY A 283 -12.54 -8.39 4.01
C GLY A 283 -13.53 -7.25 3.80
N HIS A 284 -14.51 -7.43 2.90
CA HIS A 284 -15.49 -6.41 2.50
C HIS A 284 -14.86 -5.09 2.03
N PHE A 285 -13.80 -5.19 1.22
CA PHE A 285 -13.12 -4.04 0.61
C PHE A 285 -12.80 -4.30 -0.86
N PHE A 286 -12.64 -3.22 -1.62
CA PHE A 286 -12.07 -3.25 -2.96
C PHE A 286 -10.56 -3.10 -2.89
N LEU A 287 -9.86 -4.00 -3.56
CA LEU A 287 -8.41 -4.01 -3.66
C LEU A 287 -7.99 -3.44 -5.01
N VAL A 288 -7.20 -2.37 -4.98
CA VAL A 288 -6.70 -1.71 -6.19
C VAL A 288 -5.19 -1.88 -6.25
N ARG A 289 -4.71 -2.42 -7.37
CA ARG A 289 -3.30 -2.74 -7.60
C ARG A 289 -2.63 -1.73 -8.53
N GLN A 290 -1.32 -1.77 -8.56
CA GLN A 290 -0.53 -0.99 -9.52
C GLN A 290 -0.90 -1.32 -10.98
N ALA A 291 -1.22 -2.59 -11.27
CA ALA A 291 -1.75 -3.00 -12.57
C ALA A 291 -3.07 -2.31 -12.97
N ASP A 292 -3.87 -1.82 -12.02
CA ASP A 292 -5.12 -1.12 -12.32
C ASP A 292 -4.90 0.35 -12.72
N ALA A 293 -3.65 0.80 -12.79
CA ALA A 293 -3.30 2.17 -13.18
C ALA A 293 -3.91 2.51 -14.55
N HIS A 294 -4.48 3.72 -14.63
CA HIS A 294 -5.25 4.13 -15.80
C HIS A 294 -5.15 5.63 -16.02
N ALA A 295 -5.16 6.03 -17.30
CA ALA A 295 -5.24 7.41 -17.74
C ALA A 295 -6.52 7.65 -18.54
N TRP A 296 -7.17 8.77 -18.29
CA TRP A 296 -8.34 9.24 -19.03
C TRP A 296 -8.29 10.75 -19.21
N CYS A 297 -9.29 11.32 -19.86
CA CYS A 297 -9.35 12.75 -20.17
C CYS A 297 -10.51 13.43 -19.45
N GLU A 298 -10.36 14.74 -19.24
CA GLU A 298 -11.49 15.62 -19.01
C GLU A 298 -11.48 16.72 -20.08
N VAL A 299 -12.66 17.00 -20.63
CA VAL A 299 -12.89 18.11 -21.58
C VAL A 299 -13.87 19.09 -20.97
N TRP A 300 -13.71 20.37 -21.24
CA TRP A 300 -14.67 21.37 -20.79
C TRP A 300 -15.76 21.57 -21.85
N LEU A 301 -17.02 21.36 -21.46
CA LEU A 301 -18.21 21.56 -22.31
C LEU A 301 -19.06 22.71 -21.75
N PRO A 302 -19.54 23.66 -22.58
CA PRO A 302 -20.31 24.82 -22.11
C PRO A 302 -21.53 24.48 -21.24
N GLU A 303 -22.22 23.39 -21.56
CA GLU A 303 -23.46 22.98 -20.88
C GLU A 303 -23.23 22.30 -19.53
N GLY A 304 -22.04 21.71 -19.32
CA GLY A 304 -21.76 20.81 -18.20
C GLY A 304 -20.50 21.13 -17.40
N GLY A 305 -19.60 21.99 -17.88
CA GLY A 305 -18.29 22.18 -17.30
C GLY A 305 -17.34 21.04 -17.66
N TRP A 306 -16.43 20.68 -16.74
CA TRP A 306 -15.50 19.58 -16.95
C TRP A 306 -16.23 18.23 -17.00
N THR A 307 -16.09 17.51 -18.11
CA THR A 307 -16.71 16.21 -18.39
C THR A 307 -15.64 15.16 -18.60
N ARG A 308 -15.73 14.04 -17.87
CA ARG A 308 -14.84 12.89 -18.02
C ARG A 308 -15.10 12.18 -19.35
N VAL A 309 -14.03 11.91 -20.09
CA VAL A 309 -14.04 11.15 -21.33
C VAL A 309 -12.91 10.13 -21.28
N ASP A 310 -13.21 8.86 -21.51
CA ASP A 310 -12.19 7.81 -21.59
C ASP A 310 -12.14 7.23 -23.02
N PRO A 311 -11.16 7.66 -23.85
CA PRO A 311 -11.01 7.17 -25.22
C PRO A 311 -10.68 5.68 -25.28
N THR A 312 -10.13 5.09 -24.20
CA THR A 312 -9.85 3.65 -24.13
C THR A 312 -11.13 2.83 -24.29
N THR A 313 -12.26 3.34 -23.80
CA THR A 313 -13.55 2.64 -23.87
C THR A 313 -14.11 2.51 -25.28
N ALA A 314 -13.66 3.35 -26.23
CA ALA A 314 -14.02 3.24 -27.63
C ALA A 314 -13.32 2.06 -28.32
N VAL A 315 -12.13 1.68 -27.85
CA VAL A 315 -11.31 0.59 -28.41
C VAL A 315 -11.46 -0.70 -27.61
N ALA A 316 -11.61 -0.58 -26.29
CA ALA A 316 -11.72 -1.67 -25.34
C ALA A 316 -12.92 -1.44 -24.39
N PRO A 317 -14.18 -1.60 -24.85
CA PRO A 317 -15.37 -1.28 -24.05
C PRO A 317 -15.45 -2.01 -22.71
N GLY A 318 -14.95 -3.26 -22.64
CA GLY A 318 -14.92 -4.06 -21.42
C GLY A 318 -13.97 -3.57 -20.33
N ARG A 319 -13.01 -2.68 -20.64
CA ARG A 319 -12.03 -2.20 -19.66
C ARG A 319 -12.64 -1.30 -18.59
N ALA A 320 -13.72 -0.59 -18.91
CA ALA A 320 -14.40 0.32 -17.98
C ALA A 320 -15.24 -0.40 -16.92
N SER A 321 -15.70 -1.62 -17.20
CA SER A 321 -16.58 -2.38 -16.30
C SER A 321 -15.85 -3.42 -15.46
N LEU A 322 -14.56 -3.66 -15.74
CA LEU A 322 -13.78 -4.78 -15.20
C LEU A 322 -12.42 -4.32 -14.67
N ASP A 323 -11.87 -5.05 -13.70
CA ASP A 323 -10.45 -4.96 -13.35
C ASP A 323 -9.57 -5.41 -14.53
N LEU A 324 -8.30 -5.01 -14.54
CA LEU A 324 -7.43 -5.25 -15.70
C LEU A 324 -7.21 -6.75 -15.94
N ASN A 325 -7.03 -7.56 -14.88
CA ASN A 325 -6.78 -8.98 -15.03
C ASN A 325 -8.00 -9.70 -15.63
N SER A 326 -9.20 -9.45 -15.09
CA SER A 326 -10.45 -10.00 -15.62
C SER A 326 -10.75 -9.54 -17.06
N PHE A 327 -10.32 -8.33 -17.42
CA PHE A 327 -10.44 -7.82 -18.79
C PHE A 327 -9.47 -8.56 -19.73
N LEU A 328 -8.20 -8.67 -19.37
CA LEU A 328 -7.18 -9.37 -20.15
C LEU A 328 -7.54 -10.84 -20.32
N GLU A 329 -7.99 -11.51 -19.26
CA GLU A 329 -8.45 -12.90 -19.32
C GLU A 329 -9.59 -13.09 -20.32
N ARG A 330 -10.57 -12.18 -20.32
CA ARG A 330 -11.67 -12.21 -21.31
C ARG A 330 -11.21 -11.88 -22.71
N GLY A 331 -10.33 -10.90 -22.89
CA GLY A 331 -9.78 -10.51 -24.19
C GLY A 331 -8.90 -11.58 -24.82
N ILE A 332 -8.14 -12.32 -24.01
CA ILE A 332 -7.35 -13.48 -24.45
C ILE A 332 -8.30 -14.64 -24.79
N ALA A 333 -9.30 -14.91 -23.95
CA ALA A 333 -10.28 -15.96 -24.20
C ALA A 333 -11.13 -15.71 -25.45
N SER A 334 -11.40 -14.45 -25.79
CA SER A 334 -12.10 -14.05 -27.01
C SER A 334 -11.20 -13.89 -28.24
N GLY A 335 -9.88 -14.06 -28.10
CA GLY A 335 -8.90 -13.90 -29.18
C GLY A 335 -8.67 -12.45 -29.63
N GLN A 336 -9.15 -11.46 -28.87
CA GLN A 336 -9.00 -10.04 -29.16
C GLN A 336 -7.68 -9.44 -28.67
N ILE A 337 -6.97 -10.14 -27.76
CA ILE A 337 -5.68 -9.71 -27.20
C ILE A 337 -4.66 -10.85 -27.35
N GLU A 338 -3.55 -10.59 -28.06
CA GLU A 338 -2.44 -11.54 -28.17
C GLU A 338 -1.70 -11.65 -26.82
N ALA A 339 -1.79 -12.81 -26.15
CA ALA A 339 -1.01 -13.09 -24.96
C ALA A 339 0.11 -14.08 -25.22
N ARG A 340 1.32 -13.68 -24.82
CA ARG A 340 2.56 -14.47 -24.95
C ARG A 340 2.89 -15.30 -23.70
N GLN A 341 1.91 -15.63 -22.86
CA GLN A 341 2.13 -16.34 -21.60
C GLN A 341 1.83 -17.85 -21.67
N SER A 342 2.65 -18.65 -20.99
CA SER A 342 2.57 -20.11 -20.95
C SER A 342 1.29 -20.63 -20.27
N GLY A 343 0.54 -21.53 -20.91
CA GLY A 343 -0.74 -22.08 -20.45
C GLY A 343 -0.72 -22.96 -19.18
N PHE A 344 0.40 -23.01 -18.45
CA PHE A 344 0.52 -23.63 -17.12
C PHE A 344 0.19 -22.64 -16.00
N VAL A 345 0.69 -21.40 -16.08
CA VAL A 345 0.44 -20.34 -15.09
C VAL A 345 -1.04 -19.98 -15.03
N ILE A 346 -1.68 -19.88 -16.19
CA ILE A 346 -3.13 -19.64 -16.32
C ILE A 346 -3.94 -20.77 -15.65
N ARG A 347 -3.46 -22.02 -15.69
CA ARG A 347 -4.14 -23.17 -15.06
C ARG A 347 -4.01 -23.18 -13.54
N LEU A 348 -2.88 -22.73 -13.00
CA LEU A 348 -2.67 -22.65 -11.56
C LEU A 348 -3.45 -21.48 -10.93
N ALA A 349 -3.45 -20.33 -11.61
CA ALA A 349 -4.27 -19.16 -11.24
C ALA A 349 -5.78 -19.44 -11.30
N ARG A 350 -6.22 -20.45 -12.06
CA ARG A 350 -7.62 -20.91 -12.15
C ARG A 350 -8.09 -21.77 -10.98
N SER A 351 -7.22 -22.14 -10.02
CA SER A 351 -7.65 -22.96 -8.88
C SER A 351 -8.33 -22.09 -7.81
N ALA A 352 -9.60 -22.38 -7.51
CA ALA A 352 -10.37 -21.68 -6.47
C ALA A 352 -9.62 -21.64 -5.12
N LEU A 353 -8.94 -22.74 -4.77
CA LEU A 353 -8.10 -22.84 -3.58
C LEU A 353 -6.98 -21.78 -3.53
N PHE A 354 -6.34 -21.46 -4.65
CA PHE A 354 -5.27 -20.45 -4.68
C PHE A 354 -5.85 -19.04 -4.52
N THR A 355 -6.98 -18.76 -5.16
CA THR A 355 -7.71 -17.49 -4.97
C THR A 355 -8.18 -17.33 -3.53
N ASP A 356 -8.73 -18.38 -2.91
CA ASP A 356 -9.18 -18.35 -1.51
C ASP A 356 -8.02 -18.12 -0.54
N ILE A 357 -6.88 -18.79 -0.73
CA ILE A 357 -5.68 -18.60 0.08
C ILE A 357 -5.13 -17.18 -0.08
N ARG A 358 -5.10 -16.66 -1.32
CA ARG A 358 -4.66 -15.29 -1.61
C ARG A 358 -5.57 -14.26 -0.94
N LEU A 359 -6.89 -14.38 -1.10
CA LEU A 359 -7.86 -13.46 -0.50
C LEU A 359 -7.80 -13.52 1.03
N ALA A 360 -7.63 -14.71 1.61
CA ALA A 360 -7.45 -14.88 3.06
C ALA A 360 -6.17 -14.20 3.56
N TRP A 361 -5.05 -14.36 2.85
CA TRP A 361 -3.80 -13.67 3.16
C TRP A 361 -3.92 -12.15 3.06
N GLU A 362 -4.62 -11.66 2.02
CA GLU A 362 -4.88 -10.23 1.84
C GLU A 362 -5.74 -9.65 2.96
N THR A 363 -6.77 -10.38 3.41
CA THR A 363 -7.61 -9.99 4.55
C THR A 363 -6.83 -9.98 5.85
N LEU A 364 -5.98 -10.98 6.10
CA LEU A 364 -5.08 -11.00 7.26
C LEU A 364 -4.10 -9.82 7.24
N SER A 365 -3.53 -9.50 6.08
CA SER A 365 -2.65 -8.33 5.92
C SER A 365 -3.38 -7.01 6.16
N TYR A 366 -4.65 -6.92 5.74
CA TYR A 366 -5.50 -5.74 5.94
C TYR A 366 -5.87 -5.55 7.42
N GLU A 367 -6.24 -6.64 8.11
CA GLU A 367 -6.53 -6.63 9.54
C GLU A 367 -5.29 -6.26 10.36
N TRP A 368 -4.10 -6.71 9.95
CA TRP A 368 -2.83 -6.29 10.52
C TRP A 368 -2.54 -4.79 10.29
N ASP A 369 -2.67 -4.32 9.05
CA ASP A 369 -2.46 -2.90 8.70
C ASP A 369 -3.42 -1.98 9.46
N THR A 370 -4.69 -2.37 9.60
CA THR A 370 -5.75 -1.52 10.19
C THR A 370 -5.86 -1.58 11.70
N ARG A 371 -5.68 -2.75 12.34
CA ARG A 371 -5.85 -2.89 13.80
C ARG A 371 -4.55 -2.81 14.59
N ILE A 372 -3.42 -3.21 14.00
CA ILE A 372 -2.14 -3.31 14.71
C ILE A 372 -1.19 -2.15 14.37
N LEU A 373 -1.23 -1.64 13.13
CA LEU A 373 -0.30 -0.59 12.68
C LEU A 373 -0.91 0.82 12.61
N ALA A 374 -2.21 0.98 12.34
CA ALA A 374 -2.83 2.29 12.11
C ALA A 374 -3.11 3.14 13.36
N TYR A 375 -2.98 2.61 14.59
CA TYR A 375 -3.37 3.34 15.81
C TYR A 375 -2.25 4.12 16.52
N ASP A 376 -0.95 3.88 16.24
CA ASP A 376 0.12 4.40 17.12
C ASP A 376 1.33 5.05 16.43
N ALA A 377 1.49 4.96 15.11
CA ALA A 377 2.73 5.41 14.46
C ALA A 377 2.96 6.93 14.53
N ASP A 378 1.89 7.74 14.41
CA ASP A 378 1.99 9.20 14.47
C ASP A 378 2.14 9.70 15.92
N VAL A 379 1.53 9.00 16.88
CA VAL A 379 1.62 9.34 18.32
C VAL A 379 3.01 9.01 18.87
N GLN A 380 3.58 7.86 18.48
CA GLN A 380 4.90 7.44 18.91
C GLN A 380 6.01 8.35 18.33
N ASP A 381 5.91 8.78 17.07
CA ASP A 381 6.88 9.70 16.47
C ASP A 381 6.86 11.09 17.13
N VAL A 382 5.68 11.63 17.48
CA VAL A 382 5.57 12.92 18.19
C VAL A 382 6.12 12.82 19.62
N MET A 383 5.85 11.72 20.32
CA MET A 383 6.37 11.46 21.67
C MET A 383 7.89 11.21 21.67
N LEU A 384 8.43 10.46 20.71
CA LEU A 384 9.88 10.23 20.59
C LEU A 384 10.64 11.50 20.18
N ASN A 385 10.00 12.37 19.38
CA ASN A 385 10.52 13.70 19.06
C ASN A 385 10.55 14.61 20.30
N SER A 386 9.51 14.59 21.15
CA SER A 386 9.46 15.45 22.34
C SER A 386 10.48 15.05 23.42
N ILE A 387 10.92 13.80 23.44
CA ILE A 387 11.95 13.27 24.36
C ILE A 387 13.36 13.36 23.74
N GLY A 388 13.49 13.84 22.50
CA GLY A 388 14.79 14.05 21.82
C GLY A 388 15.44 12.78 21.26
N LEU A 389 14.69 11.68 21.13
CA LEU A 389 15.18 10.37 20.70
C LEU A 389 15.01 10.11 19.19
N ALA A 390 14.25 10.95 18.48
CA ALA A 390 13.89 10.73 17.07
C ALA A 390 15.05 10.76 16.07
N ASN A 391 16.15 11.47 16.36
CA ASN A 391 17.26 11.64 15.41
C ASN A 391 18.29 10.49 15.42
N ARG A 392 18.15 9.48 16.29
CA ARG A 392 19.18 8.44 16.49
C ARG A 392 18.91 7.14 15.74
N GLY A 393 17.81 7.07 14.99
CA GLY A 393 17.42 5.89 14.22
C GLY A 393 16.91 4.73 15.08
N PRO A 394 16.08 3.84 14.51
CA PRO A 394 15.39 2.80 15.28
C PRO A 394 16.33 1.76 15.89
N PHE A 395 17.50 1.53 15.29
CA PHE A 395 18.47 0.53 15.76
C PHE A 395 19.12 0.90 17.09
N VAL A 396 19.40 2.17 17.32
CA VAL A 396 20.04 2.63 18.58
C VAL A 396 19.08 2.45 19.75
N LEU A 397 17.80 2.79 19.55
CA LEU A 397 16.74 2.58 20.54
C LEU A 397 16.57 1.10 20.90
N ILE A 398 16.57 0.20 19.91
CA ILE A 398 16.49 -1.25 20.15
C ILE A 398 17.64 -1.73 21.03
N ILE A 399 18.87 -1.27 20.77
CA ILE A 399 20.06 -1.65 21.53
C ILE A 399 19.95 -1.15 22.98
N GLU A 400 19.54 0.10 23.21
CA GLU A 400 19.37 0.65 24.56
C GLU A 400 18.31 -0.11 25.36
N ILE A 401 17.17 -0.44 24.74
CA ILE A 401 16.11 -1.22 25.37
C ILE A 401 16.60 -2.64 25.70
N LEU A 402 17.36 -3.25 24.80
CA LEU A 402 17.92 -4.58 25.03
C LEU A 402 18.92 -4.56 26.20
N ILE A 403 19.76 -3.53 26.30
CA ILE A 403 20.68 -3.35 27.43
C ILE A 403 19.91 -3.22 28.74
N ILE A 404 18.85 -2.40 28.78
CA ILE A 404 18.01 -2.22 29.97
C ILE A 404 17.31 -3.53 30.34
N ALA A 405 16.75 -4.25 29.36
CA ALA A 405 16.07 -5.52 29.59
C ALA A 405 17.05 -6.59 30.13
N ILE A 406 18.27 -6.67 29.59
CA ILE A 406 19.32 -7.57 30.09
C ILE A 406 19.70 -7.17 31.52
N ALA A 407 19.89 -5.88 31.81
CA ALA A 407 20.22 -5.43 33.16
C ALA A 407 19.12 -5.81 34.17
N LEU A 408 17.85 -5.64 33.82
CA LEU A 408 16.71 -6.05 34.66
C LEU A 408 16.65 -7.56 34.85
N LEU A 409 16.92 -8.36 33.81
CA LEU A 409 17.01 -9.81 33.92
C LEU A 409 18.16 -10.27 34.82
N VAL A 410 19.32 -9.61 34.74
CA VAL A 410 20.47 -9.89 35.62
C VAL A 410 20.12 -9.55 37.07
N ILE A 411 19.48 -8.40 37.32
CA ILE A 411 19.02 -8.01 38.66
C ILE A 411 17.99 -9.00 39.20
N TYR A 412 17.02 -9.40 38.37
CA TYR A 412 16.00 -10.39 38.74
C TYR A 412 16.62 -11.76 39.03
N PHE A 413 17.56 -12.22 38.21
CA PHE A 413 18.26 -13.49 38.40
C PHE A 413 19.14 -13.46 39.66
N ALA A 414 19.85 -12.35 39.91
CA ALA A 414 20.63 -12.15 41.13
C ALA A 414 19.73 -12.14 42.37
N TRP A 415 18.60 -11.43 42.32
CA TRP A 415 17.61 -11.41 43.40
C TRP A 415 16.99 -12.79 43.63
N MET A 416 16.69 -13.52 42.56
CA MET A 416 16.18 -14.87 42.66
C MET A 416 17.23 -15.81 43.25
N GLN A 417 18.50 -15.75 42.82
CA GLN A 417 19.61 -16.51 43.41
C GLN A 417 19.81 -16.20 44.91
N LEU A 418 19.66 -14.94 45.31
CA LEU A 418 19.74 -14.54 46.72
C LEU A 418 18.58 -15.12 47.54
N ARG A 419 17.39 -15.32 46.95
CA ARG A 419 16.23 -15.97 47.58
C ARG A 419 16.23 -17.50 47.47
N THR A 420 16.82 -18.05 46.41
CA THR A 420 16.97 -19.49 46.16
C THR A 420 18.34 -20.01 46.58
N ARG A 421 19.10 -19.24 47.36
CA ARG A 421 19.97 -19.79 48.41
C ARG A 421 19.08 -20.58 49.37
N SER A 422 18.68 -21.73 48.86
CA SER A 422 18.16 -22.88 49.56
C SER A 422 18.93 -22.98 50.86
N ARG A 423 18.21 -23.32 51.93
CA ARG A 423 18.75 -24.02 53.08
C ARG A 423 19.48 -25.27 52.58
N ALA A 424 20.64 -25.09 51.96
CA ALA A 424 21.54 -26.12 51.53
C ALA A 424 22.09 -26.73 52.82
N ASP A 425 21.27 -27.64 53.32
CA ASP A 425 21.70 -28.96 53.67
C ASP A 425 22.56 -29.02 54.93
N ARG A 426 22.03 -28.45 56.04
CA ARG A 426 22.56 -28.68 57.39
C ARG A 426 22.82 -30.17 57.64
N VAL A 427 21.95 -31.04 57.13
CA VAL A 427 22.07 -32.51 57.23
C VAL A 427 23.29 -33.00 56.45
N LYS A 428 23.45 -32.60 55.19
CA LYS A 428 24.64 -32.94 54.39
C LYS A 428 25.93 -32.41 55.00
N ALA A 429 25.95 -31.18 55.51
CA ALA A 429 27.11 -30.60 56.17
C ALA A 429 27.49 -31.35 57.47
N LEU A 430 26.49 -31.79 58.25
CA LEU A 430 26.70 -32.64 59.43
C LEU A 430 27.22 -34.02 59.04
N TYR A 431 26.66 -34.62 58.00
CA TYR A 431 27.07 -35.93 57.49
C TYR A 431 28.50 -35.90 56.91
N GLU A 432 28.88 -34.84 56.18
CA GLU A 432 30.26 -34.64 55.72
C GLU A 432 31.23 -34.39 56.88
N ARG A 433 30.76 -33.77 57.98
CA ARG A 433 31.56 -33.61 59.20
C ARG A 433 31.76 -34.95 59.91
N PHE A 434 30.74 -35.81 59.95
CA PHE A 434 30.84 -37.18 60.42
C PHE A 434 31.85 -37.99 59.58
N CYS A 435 31.73 -37.96 58.25
CA CYS A 435 32.66 -38.64 57.34
C CYS A 435 34.12 -38.18 57.55
N ARG A 436 34.35 -36.88 57.75
CA ARG A 436 35.68 -36.33 58.04
C ARG A 436 36.22 -36.77 59.40
N LYS A 437 35.38 -36.90 60.43
CA LYS A 437 35.79 -37.40 61.75
C LYS A 437 36.18 -38.88 61.69
N ALA A 438 35.36 -39.71 61.04
CA ALA A 438 35.66 -41.12 60.82
C ALA A 438 36.96 -41.31 60.03
N ALA A 439 37.19 -40.49 58.99
CA ALA A 439 38.42 -40.52 58.21
C ALA A 439 39.69 -40.20 59.03
N ARG A 440 39.59 -39.34 60.06
CA ARG A 440 40.71 -39.05 60.98
C ARG A 440 41.02 -40.21 61.92
N LEU A 441 40.03 -41.02 62.23
CA LEU A 441 40.17 -42.23 63.04
C LEU A 441 40.62 -43.45 62.21
N GLY A 442 40.82 -43.28 60.89
CA GLY A 442 41.35 -44.30 60.00
C GLY A 442 40.33 -44.95 59.05
N VAL A 443 39.05 -44.57 59.11
CA VAL A 443 37.99 -45.15 58.26
C VAL A 443 37.46 -44.13 57.27
N ARG A 444 37.81 -44.26 55.99
CA ARG A 444 37.31 -43.39 54.90
C ARG A 444 36.08 -44.00 54.22
N ARG A 445 35.14 -43.13 53.85
CA ARG A 445 33.95 -43.50 53.07
C ARG A 445 34.33 -43.71 51.61
N ASP A 446 33.80 -44.77 51.01
CA ASP A 446 33.94 -45.01 49.59
C ASP A 446 32.88 -44.25 48.77
N PRO A 447 33.19 -43.81 47.54
CA PRO A 447 32.27 -42.99 46.73
C PRO A 447 30.91 -43.65 46.45
N TRP A 448 30.87 -44.98 46.41
CA TRP A 448 29.67 -45.78 46.13
C TRP A 448 28.88 -46.18 47.39
N GLU A 449 29.37 -45.85 48.58
CA GLU A 449 28.79 -46.31 49.83
C GLU A 449 27.73 -45.32 50.36
N GLY A 450 26.55 -45.84 50.72
CA GLY A 450 25.47 -45.07 51.33
C GLY A 450 25.77 -44.67 52.79
N PRO A 451 25.06 -43.68 53.36
CA PRO A 451 25.25 -43.26 54.75
C PRO A 451 25.09 -44.34 55.81
N SER A 452 24.11 -45.23 55.65
CA SER A 452 23.83 -46.35 56.55
C SER A 452 24.89 -47.46 56.47
N ASP A 453 25.40 -47.69 55.26
CA ASP A 453 26.41 -48.73 55.01
C ASP A 453 27.75 -48.28 55.57
N PHE A 454 28.09 -47.00 55.34
CA PHE A 454 29.29 -46.38 55.89
C PHE A 454 29.27 -46.33 57.43
N SER A 455 28.15 -45.98 58.05
CA SER A 455 28.06 -45.99 59.52
C SER A 455 28.20 -47.40 60.09
N SER A 456 27.57 -48.39 59.46
CA SER A 456 27.66 -49.81 59.87
C SER A 456 29.10 -50.33 59.78
N ARG A 457 29.80 -50.04 58.68
CA ARG A 457 31.21 -50.41 58.49
C ARG A 457 32.14 -49.66 59.45
N ALA A 458 31.91 -48.36 59.64
CA ALA A 458 32.69 -47.55 60.57
C ALA A 458 32.55 -48.03 62.03
N ALA A 459 31.35 -48.47 62.44
CA ALA A 459 31.12 -49.01 63.79
C ALA A 459 31.85 -50.34 64.05
N VAL A 460 32.05 -51.18 63.02
CA VAL A 460 32.81 -52.43 63.14
C VAL A 460 34.32 -52.17 63.22
N LEU A 461 34.82 -51.21 62.43
CA LEU A 461 36.26 -50.89 62.36
C LEU A 461 36.74 -49.99 63.51
N LEU A 462 35.83 -49.29 64.19
CA LEU A 462 36.11 -48.42 65.34
C LEU A 462 35.31 -48.89 66.57
N PRO A 463 35.67 -50.04 67.19
CA PRO A 463 34.87 -50.65 68.26
C PRO A 463 34.69 -49.74 69.49
N ASN A 464 35.69 -48.90 69.79
CA ASN A 464 35.65 -47.97 70.92
C ASN A 464 34.69 -46.78 70.74
N GLU A 465 34.27 -46.47 69.50
CA GLU A 465 33.33 -45.38 69.19
C GLU A 465 32.03 -45.89 68.57
N SER A 466 31.79 -47.21 68.64
CA SER A 466 30.70 -47.90 67.95
C SER A 466 29.30 -47.48 68.38
N GLU A 467 29.09 -47.17 69.67
CA GLU A 467 27.80 -46.66 70.16
C GLU A 467 27.47 -45.27 69.58
N ARG A 468 28.43 -44.36 69.57
CA ARG A 468 28.27 -42.99 69.04
C ARG A 468 28.09 -42.90 67.53
N ILE A 469 28.46 -43.95 66.80
CA ILE A 469 28.28 -44.05 65.34
C ILE A 469 26.87 -44.57 64.99
N ARG A 470 26.24 -45.32 65.90
CA ARG A 470 24.91 -45.91 65.69
C ARG A 470 23.76 -45.01 66.15
N GLU A 471 24.01 -44.11 67.10
CA GLU A 471 23.15 -42.95 67.41
C GLU A 471 23.17 -41.91 66.28
#